data_AF-A0A1A8T915-F1
#
_entry.id   AF-A0A1A8T915-F1
#
_cell.length_a   1.000
_cell.length_b   1.000
_cell.length_c   1.000
_cell.angle_alpha   90.00
_cell.angle_beta   90.00
_cell.angle_gamma   90.00
#
_symmetry.space_group_name_H-M   'P 1'
#
loop_
_entity.id
_entity.type
_entity.pdbx_description
1 polymer ?
#
loop_
_entity_poly.entity_id
_entity_poly.type
_entity_poly.pdbx_seq_one_letter_code
_entity_poly.pdbx_strand_id
1 'polypeptide(L)'
;MLFIDALSRSGTLPNKTTVINKEKLRYNRSSKDSVDLSSAANEVKEIHLDSRHKFPLSASSSIFANLIEHIINHIFDTQLTVLSPEELKFDNKDWQLYLQVPPSIAITEQTNSSYQEPAIQKRPQTKQLTFRIPVKPHYGNPVEMTVLLSAHRGSPGIPPLFSSLPKENTLAILKTPYLPEFLAQQITHYHIFLDQDGEEDQLSPLYPYNVASNDHLKNIPEESAKNLLGLRLWRAKGDTLQPALLADTKIGLLFVGHYQPIIGKVTNPEEQRLKEKNLSIKA
;
A
#
# COMPACT_ATOMS: atom_id res chain seq x y z
N MET A 1 -7.81 -23.95 2.10
CA MET A 1 -7.26 -23.03 3.11
C MET A 1 -5.76 -23.27 3.12
N LEU A 2 -5.00 -22.41 2.47
CA LEU A 2 -3.55 -22.53 2.33
C LEU A 2 -2.88 -21.72 3.45
N PHE A 3 -1.82 -22.29 4.03
CA PHE A 3 -1.10 -21.78 5.18
C PHE A 3 0.29 -21.32 4.72
N ILE A 4 0.72 -20.14 5.19
CA ILE A 4 2.11 -19.69 5.02
C ILE A 4 2.95 -20.42 6.07
N ASP A 5 3.77 -21.36 5.62
CA ASP A 5 4.65 -22.17 6.45
C ASP A 5 5.96 -21.42 6.71
N ALA A 6 6.24 -21.09 7.98
CA ALA A 6 7.43 -20.34 8.39
C ALA A 6 8.31 -21.20 9.29
N LEU A 7 9.25 -21.94 8.70
CA LEU A 7 10.30 -22.63 9.43
C LEU A 7 11.71 -22.32 8.89
N SER A 8 12.43 -21.57 9.73
CA SER A 8 13.87 -21.71 10.05
C SER A 8 14.90 -21.57 8.92
N ARG A 9 15.73 -20.52 9.02
CA ARG A 9 17.17 -20.68 9.33
C ARG A 9 17.79 -19.33 9.70
N SER A 10 18.30 -19.32 10.93
CA SER A 10 19.18 -18.32 11.52
C SER A 10 20.49 -18.21 10.74
N GLY A 11 20.85 -16.98 10.40
CA GLY A 11 22.17 -16.60 9.89
C GLY A 11 22.55 -15.26 10.53
N THR A 12 23.37 -15.31 11.56
CA THR A 12 24.04 -14.17 12.21
C THR A 12 25.08 -13.56 11.27
N LEU A 13 25.34 -12.24 11.40
CA LEU A 13 26.62 -11.49 11.28
C LEU A 13 26.37 -9.99 10.93
N PRO A 14 27.33 -9.05 11.10
CA PRO A 14 27.51 -8.28 12.32
C PRO A 14 27.40 -6.75 12.12
N ASN A 15 27.35 -6.01 13.23
CA ASN A 15 27.44 -4.55 13.32
C ASN A 15 28.54 -3.93 12.42
N LYS A 16 28.16 -2.91 11.65
CA LYS A 16 29.08 -1.84 11.23
C LYS A 16 28.44 -0.47 11.46
N THR A 17 29.12 0.30 12.29
CA THR A 17 28.98 1.73 12.54
C THR A 17 29.44 2.53 11.31
N THR A 18 28.62 3.46 10.82
CA THR A 18 29.06 4.50 9.87
C THR A 18 28.45 5.87 10.20
N VAL A 19 29.34 6.70 10.75
CA VAL A 19 29.53 8.16 10.66
C VAL A 19 28.43 8.99 9.97
N ILE A 20 27.90 9.95 10.74
CA ILE A 20 26.98 11.01 10.32
C ILE A 20 27.78 12.14 9.63
N ASN A 21 27.58 12.34 8.33
CA ASN A 21 28.01 13.57 7.64
C ASN A 21 26.81 14.50 7.46
N LYS A 22 26.88 15.69 8.09
CA LYS A 22 25.93 16.79 7.92
C LYS A 22 26.35 17.62 6.70
N GLU A 23 25.67 17.48 5.58
CA GLU A 23 25.78 18.42 4.45
C GLU A 23 24.69 19.50 4.52
N LYS A 24 25.13 20.74 4.36
CA LYS A 24 24.31 21.96 4.44
C LYS A 24 23.43 22.09 3.19
N LEU A 25 22.12 22.17 3.40
CA LEU A 25 21.13 22.56 2.39
C LEU A 25 21.46 23.95 1.81
N ARG A 26 21.73 24.02 0.50
CA ARG A 26 21.70 25.27 -0.27
C ARG A 26 20.30 25.46 -0.82
N TYR A 27 19.69 26.61 -0.50
CA TYR A 27 18.47 27.08 -1.14
C TYR A 27 18.78 27.49 -2.59
N ASN A 28 18.19 26.80 -3.57
CA ASN A 28 18.25 27.20 -4.97
C ASN A 28 17.26 28.36 -5.21
N ARG A 29 17.77 29.45 -5.80
CA ARG A 29 16.97 30.58 -6.27
C ARG A 29 16.16 30.15 -7.50
N SER A 30 14.86 30.44 -7.46
CA SER A 30 13.90 30.27 -8.56
C SER A 30 14.34 31.10 -9.78
N SER A 31 14.46 30.43 -10.93
CA SER A 31 14.56 31.02 -12.26
C SER A 31 13.14 31.26 -12.79
N LYS A 32 12.88 32.42 -13.37
CA LYS A 32 11.55 32.96 -13.73
C LYS A 32 10.84 32.27 -14.92
N ASP A 33 11.30 31.08 -15.33
CA ASP A 33 10.70 30.30 -16.43
C ASP A 33 10.24 28.90 -15.97
N SER A 34 10.03 28.69 -14.67
CA SER A 34 9.37 27.48 -14.18
C SER A 34 7.85 27.62 -14.35
N VAL A 35 7.26 26.73 -15.15
CA VAL A 35 5.82 26.44 -15.04
C VAL A 35 5.61 25.89 -13.63
N ASP A 36 5.01 26.67 -12.75
CA ASP A 36 4.68 26.23 -11.40
C ASP A 36 3.60 25.15 -11.51
N LEU A 37 4.05 23.89 -11.52
CA LEU A 37 3.21 22.76 -11.19
C LEU A 37 2.59 23.05 -9.81
N SER A 38 1.29 22.78 -9.66
CA SER A 38 0.59 23.02 -8.39
C SER A 38 1.38 22.45 -7.21
N SER A 39 1.31 23.08 -6.04
CA SER A 39 1.97 22.60 -4.82
C SER A 39 1.72 21.10 -4.55
N ALA A 40 0.55 20.59 -4.95
CA ALA A 40 0.19 19.17 -4.93
C ALA A 40 1.05 18.26 -5.83
N ALA A 41 1.47 18.73 -7.01
CA ALA A 41 2.32 17.98 -7.94
C ALA A 41 3.79 17.88 -7.46
N ASN A 42 4.25 18.83 -6.65
CA ASN A 42 5.58 18.79 -6.02
C ASN A 42 5.66 17.83 -4.83
N GLU A 43 4.53 17.31 -4.32
CA GLU A 43 4.48 16.41 -3.17
C GLU A 43 4.28 14.94 -3.52
N VAL A 44 4.06 14.59 -4.80
CA VAL A 44 3.93 13.21 -5.23
C VAL A 44 5.29 12.52 -5.12
N LYS A 45 5.45 11.70 -4.09
CA LYS A 45 6.68 10.93 -3.86
C LYS A 45 6.56 9.59 -4.56
N GLU A 46 7.45 9.30 -5.49
CA GLU A 46 7.60 7.96 -6.03
C GLU A 46 8.37 7.09 -5.04
N ILE A 47 7.82 5.91 -4.75
CA ILE A 47 8.53 4.84 -4.05
C ILE A 47 8.67 3.65 -4.99
N HIS A 48 9.63 2.79 -4.70
CA HIS A 48 9.64 1.45 -5.25
C HIS A 48 9.72 0.39 -4.17
N LEU A 49 9.18 -0.78 -4.49
CA LEU A 49 9.32 -2.03 -3.75
C LEU A 49 10.16 -2.97 -4.61
N ASP A 50 11.08 -3.71 -4.00
CA ASP A 50 11.90 -4.69 -4.72
C ASP A 50 11.96 -6.02 -3.97
N SER A 51 12.41 -7.07 -4.63
CA SER A 51 12.46 -8.42 -4.06
C SER A 51 13.42 -8.57 -2.85
N ARG A 52 14.31 -7.59 -2.61
CA ARG A 52 15.42 -7.72 -1.65
C ARG A 52 15.14 -7.01 -0.33
N HIS A 53 14.47 -5.87 -0.37
CA HIS A 53 14.23 -5.02 0.80
C HIS A 53 12.87 -5.33 1.41
N LYS A 54 12.84 -6.43 2.19
CA LYS A 54 11.64 -6.86 2.89
C LYS A 54 11.93 -7.41 4.28
N PHE A 55 10.92 -7.32 5.13
CA PHE A 55 10.89 -8.02 6.41
C PHE A 55 10.29 -9.40 6.21
N PRO A 56 10.74 -10.42 6.96
CA PRO A 56 10.09 -11.72 6.96
C PRO A 56 8.60 -11.61 7.29
N LEU A 57 7.77 -12.38 6.60
CA LEU A 57 6.37 -12.52 6.98
C LEU A 57 6.27 -13.08 8.40
N SER A 58 5.59 -12.33 9.25
CA SER A 58 5.35 -12.71 10.63
C SER A 58 3.89 -13.15 10.82
N ALA A 59 3.62 -13.85 11.92
CA ALA A 59 2.25 -14.15 12.32
C ALA A 59 1.38 -12.88 12.45
N SER A 60 1.96 -11.76 12.91
CA SER A 60 1.28 -10.46 12.96
C SER A 60 0.96 -9.91 11.57
N SER A 61 1.86 -10.10 10.61
CA SER A 61 1.63 -9.73 9.20
C SER A 61 0.48 -10.55 8.60
N SER A 62 0.44 -11.85 8.90
CA SER A 62 -0.63 -12.75 8.46
C SER A 62 -2.00 -12.37 9.06
N ILE A 63 -2.08 -12.03 10.35
CA ILE A 63 -3.33 -11.51 10.94
C ILE A 63 -3.79 -10.26 10.19
N PHE A 64 -2.89 -9.30 9.97
CA PHE A 64 -3.23 -8.07 9.28
C PHE A 64 -3.70 -8.31 7.84
N ALA A 65 -3.03 -9.19 7.09
CA ALA A 65 -3.44 -9.58 5.74
C ALA A 65 -4.84 -10.22 5.74
N ASN A 66 -5.13 -11.10 6.70
CA ASN A 66 -6.44 -11.74 6.82
C ASN A 66 -7.55 -10.75 7.20
N LEU A 67 -7.25 -9.74 8.04
CA LEU A 67 -8.21 -8.67 8.35
C LEU A 67 -8.56 -7.88 7.08
N ILE A 68 -7.55 -7.53 6.28
CA ILE A 68 -7.75 -6.86 4.99
C ILE A 68 -8.58 -7.72 4.05
N GLU A 69 -8.21 -8.99 3.87
CA GLU A 69 -8.97 -9.93 3.04
C GLU A 69 -10.44 -9.97 3.44
N HIS A 70 -10.71 -10.08 4.74
CA HIS A 70 -12.06 -10.16 5.27
C HIS A 70 -12.88 -8.90 4.97
N ILE A 71 -12.25 -7.72 5.07
CA ILE A 71 -12.89 -6.44 4.76
C ILE A 71 -13.14 -6.31 3.25
N ILE A 72 -12.15 -6.61 2.41
CA ILE A 72 -12.27 -6.48 0.95
C ILE A 72 -13.35 -7.42 0.41
N ASN A 73 -13.37 -8.67 0.88
CA ASN A 73 -14.41 -9.62 0.52
C ASN A 73 -15.80 -9.18 0.97
N HIS A 74 -15.92 -8.53 2.13
CA HIS A 74 -17.19 -7.97 2.57
C HIS A 74 -17.63 -6.76 1.72
N ILE A 75 -16.71 -5.85 1.39
CA ILE A 75 -17.02 -4.63 0.65
C ILE A 75 -17.43 -4.93 -0.79
N PHE A 76 -16.74 -5.88 -1.44
CA PHE A 76 -16.96 -6.19 -2.86
C PHE A 76 -17.80 -7.44 -3.12
N ASP A 77 -18.28 -8.09 -2.05
CA ASP A 77 -19.00 -9.37 -2.11
C ASP A 77 -18.23 -10.43 -2.92
N THR A 78 -16.95 -10.59 -2.58
CA THR A 78 -16.03 -11.49 -3.28
C THR A 78 -15.49 -12.60 -2.37
N GLN A 79 -14.82 -13.57 -2.99
CA GLN A 79 -14.07 -14.63 -2.30
C GLN A 79 -12.60 -14.62 -2.74
N LEU A 80 -11.99 -13.44 -2.72
CA LEU A 80 -10.59 -13.27 -3.06
C LEU A 80 -9.72 -13.69 -1.89
N THR A 81 -8.58 -14.26 -2.22
CA THR A 81 -7.52 -14.57 -1.25
C THR A 81 -6.41 -13.56 -1.40
N VAL A 82 -5.92 -13.04 -0.27
CA VAL A 82 -4.71 -12.22 -0.24
C VAL A 82 -3.51 -13.14 -0.36
N LEU A 83 -2.74 -12.96 -1.43
CA LEU A 83 -1.55 -13.73 -1.74
C LEU A 83 -0.31 -12.99 -1.26
N SER A 84 0.68 -13.73 -0.80
CA SER A 84 2.01 -13.21 -0.54
C SER A 84 2.97 -13.46 -1.71
N PRO A 85 3.93 -12.56 -1.96
CA PRO A 85 5.01 -12.80 -2.93
C PRO A 85 5.82 -14.07 -2.66
N GLU A 86 5.96 -14.47 -1.40
CA GLU A 86 6.57 -15.73 -0.95
C GLU A 86 5.84 -16.96 -1.51
N GLU A 87 4.50 -16.99 -1.40
CA GLU A 87 3.66 -18.08 -1.93
C GLU A 87 3.74 -18.16 -3.46
N LEU A 88 3.87 -17.00 -4.11
CA LEU A 88 4.04 -16.87 -5.55
C LEU A 88 5.48 -17.11 -6.02
N LYS A 89 6.41 -17.38 -5.08
CA LYS A 89 7.84 -17.63 -5.33
C LYS A 89 8.52 -16.49 -6.10
N PHE A 90 8.03 -15.26 -5.92
CA PHE A 90 8.61 -14.06 -6.54
C PHE A 90 9.99 -13.71 -5.96
N ASP A 91 10.31 -14.18 -4.76
CA ASP A 91 11.57 -13.87 -4.06
C ASP A 91 12.81 -14.39 -4.75
N ASN A 92 12.69 -15.45 -5.56
CA ASN A 92 13.81 -16.00 -6.31
C ASN A 92 14.08 -15.22 -7.60
N LYS A 93 13.42 -14.07 -7.79
CA LYS A 93 13.44 -13.25 -8.99
C LYS A 93 13.78 -11.81 -8.63
N ASP A 94 14.47 -11.14 -9.55
CA ASP A 94 14.69 -9.70 -9.43
C ASP A 94 13.50 -8.99 -10.09
N TRP A 95 12.74 -8.26 -9.28
CA TRP A 95 11.63 -7.43 -9.71
C TRP A 95 11.60 -6.13 -8.92
N GLN A 96 11.02 -5.10 -9.52
CA GLN A 96 10.77 -3.80 -8.90
C GLN A 96 9.36 -3.32 -9.27
N LEU A 97 8.62 -2.85 -8.27
CA LEU A 97 7.31 -2.22 -8.43
C LEU A 97 7.44 -0.75 -8.08
N TYR A 98 7.00 0.13 -8.97
CA TYR A 98 6.99 1.57 -8.74
C TYR A 98 5.58 2.01 -8.35
N LEU A 99 5.48 2.78 -7.27
CA LEU A 99 4.22 3.27 -6.73
C LEU A 99 4.34 4.77 -6.46
N GLN A 100 3.28 5.50 -6.80
CA GLN A 100 3.15 6.89 -6.37
C GLN A 100 2.51 6.91 -4.99
N VAL A 101 3.22 7.51 -4.01
CA VAL A 101 2.70 7.62 -2.67
C VAL A 101 1.67 8.73 -2.62
N PRO A 102 0.47 8.44 -2.12
CA PRO A 102 -0.55 9.44 -1.86
C PRO A 102 -0.06 10.57 -0.93
N PRO A 103 -0.45 11.85 -1.15
CA PRO A 103 -0.12 12.93 -0.23
C PRO A 103 -0.69 12.64 1.16
N SER A 104 0.20 12.58 2.17
CA SER A 104 -0.14 12.17 3.54
C SER A 104 -0.67 13.31 4.42
N ILE A 105 -0.51 14.56 3.99
CA ILE A 105 -0.87 15.75 4.78
C ILE A 105 -2.08 16.41 4.14
N ALA A 106 -3.10 16.70 4.95
CA ALA A 106 -4.09 17.69 4.59
C ALA A 106 -3.33 19.00 4.40
N ILE A 107 -3.25 19.52 3.17
CA ILE A 107 -2.74 20.87 2.90
C ILE A 107 -3.50 21.79 3.85
N THR A 108 -2.84 22.16 4.94
CA THR A 108 -3.31 23.23 5.80
C THR A 108 -2.66 24.41 5.15
N GLU A 109 -3.38 25.07 4.24
CA GLU A 109 -2.89 26.28 3.60
C GLU A 109 -2.48 27.24 4.71
N GLN A 110 -1.17 27.40 4.89
CA GLN A 110 -0.65 28.60 5.52
C GLN A 110 -0.99 29.73 4.56
N THR A 111 -2.10 30.41 4.83
CA THR A 111 -2.53 31.61 4.14
C THR A 111 -1.47 32.69 4.32
N ASN A 112 -0.48 32.73 3.44
CA ASN A 112 0.48 33.83 3.29
C ASN A 112 1.08 33.81 1.87
N SER A 113 0.22 33.84 0.85
CA SER A 113 0.64 34.23 -0.51
C SER A 113 -0.43 35.15 -1.10
N SER A 114 0.01 36.31 -1.57
CA SER A 114 -0.82 37.42 -2.07
C SER A 114 -1.33 37.18 -3.50
N TYR A 115 -1.57 35.94 -3.88
CA TYR A 115 -2.11 35.57 -5.18
C TYR A 115 -3.37 34.74 -4.98
N GLN A 116 -4.46 35.17 -5.62
CA GLN A 116 -5.73 34.46 -5.62
C GLN A 116 -5.59 33.16 -6.43
N GLU A 117 -5.20 32.07 -5.75
CA GLU A 117 -5.41 30.73 -6.29
C GLU A 117 -6.92 30.46 -6.40
N PRO A 118 -7.40 29.81 -7.48
CA PRO A 118 -8.80 29.44 -7.59
C PRO A 118 -9.16 28.58 -6.37
N ALA A 119 -10.20 28.98 -5.64
CA ALA A 119 -10.63 28.31 -4.42
C ALA A 119 -10.74 26.80 -4.66
N ILE A 120 -9.78 26.03 -4.15
CA ILE A 120 -9.84 24.57 -4.16
C ILE A 120 -11.09 24.23 -3.36
N GLN A 121 -12.13 23.74 -4.04
CA GLN A 121 -13.38 23.37 -3.40
C GLN A 121 -13.04 22.40 -2.26
N LYS A 122 -13.26 22.84 -1.02
CA LYS A 122 -13.05 22.01 0.17
C LYS A 122 -13.88 20.75 -0.02
N ARG A 123 -13.21 19.63 -0.34
CA ARG A 123 -13.87 18.34 -0.43
C ARG A 123 -14.56 18.09 0.92
N PRO A 124 -15.86 17.75 0.92
CA PRO A 124 -16.56 17.45 2.17
C PRO A 124 -15.85 16.31 2.88
N GLN A 125 -15.90 16.31 4.22
CA GLN A 125 -15.27 15.25 5.00
C GLN A 125 -15.87 13.90 4.59
N THR A 126 -15.04 13.05 4.00
CA THR A 126 -15.46 11.70 3.62
C THR A 126 -15.79 10.90 4.87
N LYS A 127 -16.97 10.27 4.87
CA LYS A 127 -17.35 9.30 5.88
C LYS A 127 -16.28 8.22 5.99
N GLN A 128 -15.80 7.99 7.20
CA GLN A 128 -14.89 6.87 7.49
C GLN A 128 -15.74 5.67 7.91
N LEU A 129 -15.32 4.47 7.49
CA LEU A 129 -15.99 3.22 7.85
C LEU A 129 -15.17 2.50 8.92
N THR A 130 -15.83 2.05 9.98
CA THR A 130 -15.22 1.27 11.05
C THR A 130 -15.67 -0.17 10.92
N PHE A 131 -14.72 -1.08 10.75
CA PHE A 131 -14.97 -2.52 10.72
C PHE A 131 -14.57 -3.13 12.06
N ARG A 132 -15.53 -3.80 12.70
CA ARG A 132 -15.37 -4.55 13.95
C ARG A 132 -15.32 -6.03 13.62
N ILE A 133 -14.20 -6.68 13.91
CA ILE A 133 -13.89 -8.04 13.49
C ILE A 133 -13.53 -8.87 14.73
N PRO A 134 -14.41 -9.79 15.15
CA PRO A 134 -14.09 -10.72 16.22
C PRO A 134 -13.09 -11.77 15.72
N VAL A 135 -11.84 -11.70 16.17
CA VAL A 135 -10.76 -12.62 15.80
C VAL A 135 -10.67 -13.75 16.81
N LYS A 136 -11.03 -14.96 16.40
CA LYS A 136 -11.06 -16.14 17.26
C LYS A 136 -9.69 -16.84 17.28
N PRO A 137 -9.06 -17.03 18.46
CA PRO A 137 -7.88 -17.86 18.60
C PRO A 137 -8.19 -19.35 18.37
N HIS A 138 -7.16 -20.18 18.38
CA HIS A 138 -7.29 -21.64 18.27
C HIS A 138 -8.26 -22.23 19.31
N TYR A 139 -8.25 -21.68 20.54
CA TYR A 139 -9.21 -21.96 21.61
C TYR A 139 -9.52 -20.68 22.39
N GLY A 140 -10.57 -20.66 23.20
CA GLY A 140 -10.93 -19.52 24.04
C GLY A 140 -11.80 -18.46 23.35
N ASN A 141 -11.85 -17.28 23.96
CA ASN A 141 -12.73 -16.19 23.54
C ASN A 141 -12.13 -15.37 22.39
N PRO A 142 -12.95 -14.86 21.45
CA PRO A 142 -12.49 -13.94 20.43
C PRO A 142 -11.92 -12.63 21.01
N VAL A 143 -10.92 -12.08 20.34
CA VAL A 143 -10.38 -10.75 20.56
C VAL A 143 -10.95 -9.82 19.49
N GLU A 144 -11.55 -8.71 19.90
CA GLU A 144 -12.11 -7.74 18.97
C GLU A 144 -10.97 -6.92 18.32
N MET A 145 -10.90 -6.95 16.99
CA MET A 145 -9.99 -6.11 16.21
C MET A 145 -10.79 -5.12 15.36
N THR A 146 -10.33 -3.88 15.33
CA THR A 146 -10.99 -2.77 14.64
C THR A 146 -10.12 -2.25 13.51
N VAL A 147 -10.71 -2.08 12.32
CA VAL A 147 -10.07 -1.43 11.17
C VAL A 147 -10.87 -0.21 10.77
N LEU A 148 -10.24 0.96 10.86
CA LEU A 148 -10.75 2.20 10.30
C LEU A 148 -10.33 2.28 8.83
N LEU A 149 -11.31 2.40 7.94
CA LEU A 149 -11.13 2.57 6.51
C LEU A 149 -11.52 3.99 6.11
N SER A 150 -10.60 4.71 5.48
CA SER A 150 -10.82 6.06 4.95
C SER A 150 -10.58 6.08 3.45
N ALA A 151 -11.35 6.89 2.72
CA ALA A 151 -10.99 7.19 1.34
C ALA A 151 -9.68 7.99 1.33
N HIS A 152 -8.78 7.64 0.42
CA HIS A 152 -7.62 8.46 0.16
C HIS A 152 -8.04 9.80 -0.48
N ARG A 153 -7.41 10.91 -0.06
CA ARG A 153 -7.80 12.28 -0.47
C ARG A 153 -7.32 12.68 -1.87
N GLY A 154 -6.29 12.03 -2.39
CA GLY A 154 -5.78 12.26 -3.75
C GLY A 154 -6.50 11.49 -4.85
N SER A 155 -7.39 10.53 -4.51
CA SER A 155 -8.21 9.85 -5.52
C SER A 155 -9.13 10.87 -6.23
N PRO A 156 -9.39 10.75 -7.55
CA PRO A 156 -10.22 11.69 -8.30
C PRO A 156 -11.65 11.79 -7.75
N GLY A 157 -12.15 10.72 -7.12
CA GLY A 157 -13.45 10.67 -6.48
C GLY A 157 -13.43 9.93 -5.14
N ILE A 158 -14.52 10.05 -4.38
CA ILE A 158 -14.75 9.19 -3.22
C ILE A 158 -15.41 7.90 -3.74
N PRO A 159 -14.83 6.71 -3.48
CA PRO A 159 -15.43 5.46 -3.88
C PRO A 159 -16.87 5.33 -3.36
N PRO A 160 -17.84 4.89 -4.19
CA PRO A 160 -19.26 4.82 -3.80
C PRO A 160 -19.51 4.03 -2.52
N LEU A 161 -18.65 3.05 -2.20
CA LEU A 161 -18.71 2.24 -0.98
C LEU A 161 -18.80 3.08 0.31
N PHE A 162 -18.16 4.26 0.35
CA PHE A 162 -18.18 5.12 1.53
C PHE A 162 -19.55 5.77 1.76
N SER A 163 -20.36 5.88 0.70
CA SER A 163 -21.73 6.37 0.78
C SER A 163 -22.74 5.24 1.06
N SER A 164 -22.54 4.05 0.47
CA SER A 164 -23.49 2.94 0.56
C SER A 164 -23.39 2.11 1.84
N LEU A 165 -22.17 1.87 2.36
CA LEU A 165 -22.00 1.04 3.55
C LEU A 165 -22.30 1.82 4.84
N PRO A 166 -22.85 1.19 5.90
CA PRO A 166 -22.98 1.79 7.22
C PRO A 166 -21.64 2.32 7.78
N LYS A 167 -21.70 3.32 8.68
CA LYS A 167 -20.47 3.88 9.29
C LYS A 167 -19.73 2.82 10.13
N GLU A 168 -20.48 1.99 10.84
CA GLU A 168 -19.94 0.89 11.64
C GLU A 168 -20.45 -0.42 11.08
N ASN A 169 -19.54 -1.35 10.81
CA ASN A 169 -19.83 -2.65 10.22
C ASN A 169 -19.21 -3.72 11.12
N THR A 170 -20.03 -4.66 11.59
CA THR A 170 -19.55 -5.82 12.32
C THR A 170 -19.44 -6.99 11.35
N LEU A 171 -18.24 -7.54 11.22
CA LEU A 171 -17.99 -8.67 10.33
C LEU A 171 -18.11 -10.00 11.07
N ALA A 172 -18.09 -11.08 10.29
CA ALA A 172 -18.13 -12.43 10.83
C ALA A 172 -16.84 -12.77 11.59
N ILE A 173 -16.89 -13.86 12.37
CA ILE A 173 -15.73 -14.31 13.14
C ILE A 173 -14.61 -14.75 12.21
N LEU A 174 -13.45 -14.11 12.35
CA LEU A 174 -12.22 -14.51 11.69
C LEU A 174 -11.48 -15.54 12.55
N LYS A 175 -11.46 -16.80 12.13
CA LYS A 175 -10.75 -17.87 12.85
C LYS A 175 -9.26 -17.84 12.52
N THR A 176 -8.43 -18.03 13.54
CA THR A 176 -6.97 -18.08 13.38
C THR A 176 -6.38 -19.31 14.08
N PRO A 177 -5.22 -19.81 13.63
CA PRO A 177 -4.52 -20.91 14.29
C PRO A 177 -3.74 -20.44 15.54
N TYR A 178 -3.74 -19.14 15.85
CA TYR A 178 -2.89 -18.57 16.87
C TYR A 178 -3.43 -18.77 18.28
N LEU A 179 -2.51 -18.86 19.24
CA LEU A 179 -2.83 -18.98 20.65
C LEU A 179 -3.43 -17.66 21.20
N PRO A 180 -4.31 -17.73 22.22
CA PRO A 180 -4.88 -16.53 22.85
C PRO A 180 -3.83 -15.54 23.35
N GLU A 181 -2.73 -16.02 23.93
CA GLU A 181 -1.66 -15.20 24.49
C GLU A 181 -0.96 -14.39 23.41
N PHE A 182 -0.82 -14.97 22.21
CA PHE A 182 -0.28 -14.26 21.05
C PHE A 182 -1.25 -13.19 20.56
N LEU A 183 -2.54 -13.53 20.39
CA LEU A 183 -3.56 -12.58 19.93
C LEU A 183 -3.73 -11.39 20.88
N ALA A 184 -3.62 -11.61 22.19
CA ALA A 184 -3.73 -10.56 23.20
C ALA A 184 -2.62 -9.50 23.10
N GLN A 185 -1.48 -9.82 22.47
CA GLN A 185 -0.35 -8.91 22.28
C GLN A 185 -0.40 -8.16 20.94
N GLN A 186 -1.37 -8.48 20.07
CA GLN A 186 -1.43 -7.89 18.74
C GLN A 186 -2.00 -6.47 18.76
N ILE A 187 -1.66 -5.72 17.71
CA ILE A 187 -2.32 -4.46 17.41
C ILE A 187 -3.79 -4.77 17.11
N THR A 188 -4.70 -4.17 17.87
CA THR A 188 -6.15 -4.35 17.69
C THR A 188 -6.80 -3.23 16.90
N HIS A 189 -6.06 -2.17 16.57
CA HIS A 189 -6.59 -1.00 15.88
C HIS A 189 -5.71 -0.64 14.68
N TYR A 190 -6.27 -0.71 13.48
CA TYR A 190 -5.59 -0.34 12.25
C TYR A 190 -6.30 0.83 11.57
N HIS A 191 -5.52 1.68 10.91
CA HIS A 191 -6.05 2.71 10.03
C HIS A 191 -5.50 2.48 8.62
N ILE A 192 -6.42 2.27 7.68
CA ILE A 192 -6.15 1.97 6.28
C ILE A 192 -6.81 3.04 5.41
N PHE A 193 -6.09 3.47 4.39
CA PHE A 193 -6.61 4.31 3.32
C PHE A 193 -6.81 3.47 2.06
N LEU A 194 -8.00 3.58 1.48
CA LEU A 194 -8.35 2.95 0.22
C LEU A 194 -8.14 3.95 -0.91
N ASP A 195 -7.41 3.51 -1.92
CA ASP A 195 -7.06 4.27 -3.10
C ASP A 195 -7.40 3.45 -4.34
N GLN A 196 -8.20 4.01 -5.25
CA GLN A 196 -8.62 3.38 -6.51
C GLN A 196 -8.06 4.12 -7.73
N ASP A 197 -7.07 4.99 -7.52
CA ASP A 197 -6.41 5.76 -8.56
C ASP A 197 -5.07 5.13 -8.99
N GLY A 198 -4.89 3.84 -8.72
CA GLY A 198 -3.71 3.12 -9.16
C GLY A 198 -3.76 2.76 -10.64
N GLU A 199 -2.58 2.46 -11.19
CA GLU A 199 -2.47 1.89 -12.53
C GLU A 199 -3.16 0.51 -12.57
N GLU A 200 -3.93 0.25 -13.61
CA GLU A 200 -4.67 -0.99 -13.79
C GLU A 200 -3.74 -2.22 -13.85
N ASP A 201 -2.52 -2.03 -14.36
CA ASP A 201 -1.49 -3.06 -14.53
C ASP A 201 -0.30 -2.85 -13.59
N GLN A 202 -0.54 -2.24 -12.41
CA GLN A 202 0.51 -1.94 -11.42
C GLN A 202 1.38 -3.14 -10.99
N LEU A 203 0.90 -4.38 -11.15
CA LEU A 203 1.68 -5.60 -10.87
C LEU A 203 2.26 -6.25 -12.12
N SER A 204 2.27 -5.56 -13.26
CA SER A 204 2.78 -6.10 -14.52
C SER A 204 4.22 -6.61 -14.49
N PRO A 205 5.15 -6.03 -13.69
CA PRO A 205 6.49 -6.60 -13.53
C PRO A 205 6.51 -8.01 -12.92
N LEU A 206 5.42 -8.43 -12.27
CA LEU A 206 5.29 -9.75 -11.64
C LEU A 206 4.60 -10.80 -12.52
N TYR A 207 3.91 -10.39 -13.60
CA TYR A 207 3.19 -11.31 -14.49
C TYR A 207 4.05 -12.45 -15.05
N PRO A 208 5.31 -12.23 -15.48
CA PRO A 208 6.15 -13.30 -16.01
C PRO A 208 6.43 -14.41 -15.00
N TYR A 209 6.28 -14.13 -13.70
CA TYR A 209 6.58 -15.05 -12.61
C TYR A 209 5.35 -15.70 -12.00
N ASN A 210 4.15 -15.24 -12.37
CA ASN A 210 2.90 -15.81 -11.87
C ASN A 210 2.58 -17.13 -12.61
N VAL A 211 3.14 -18.23 -12.10
CA VAL A 211 2.96 -19.58 -12.66
C VAL A 211 1.76 -20.30 -12.02
N ALA A 212 1.22 -19.78 -10.91
CA ALA A 212 0.07 -20.36 -10.24
C ALA A 212 -1.22 -20.06 -11.04
N SER A 213 -1.94 -21.10 -11.40
CA SER A 213 -3.18 -21.04 -12.19
C SER A 213 -4.19 -20.08 -11.55
N ASN A 214 -4.55 -19.03 -12.30
CA ASN A 214 -5.59 -18.03 -12.05
C ASN A 214 -7.01 -18.60 -11.86
N ASP A 215 -7.17 -19.87 -11.44
CA ASP A 215 -8.47 -20.53 -11.32
C ASP A 215 -9.39 -19.84 -10.31
N HIS A 216 -8.83 -19.21 -9.28
CA HIS A 216 -9.58 -18.39 -8.33
C HIS A 216 -10.01 -17.03 -8.91
N LEU A 217 -9.33 -16.54 -9.96
CA LEU A 217 -9.68 -15.29 -10.65
C LEU A 217 -10.68 -15.50 -11.80
N LYS A 218 -10.70 -16.70 -12.40
CA LYS A 218 -11.55 -17.04 -13.56
C LYS A 218 -13.06 -16.92 -13.29
N ASN A 219 -13.47 -17.01 -12.03
CA ASN A 219 -14.88 -16.99 -11.62
C ASN A 219 -15.31 -15.66 -10.99
N ILE A 220 -14.47 -14.62 -11.01
CA ILE A 220 -14.83 -13.32 -10.47
C ILE A 220 -15.83 -12.64 -11.42
N PRO A 221 -17.00 -12.18 -10.93
CA PRO A 221 -17.91 -11.39 -11.75
C PRO A 221 -17.23 -10.14 -12.32
N GLU A 222 -17.57 -9.74 -13.54
CA GLU A 222 -16.91 -8.61 -14.22
C GLU A 222 -16.98 -7.31 -13.39
N GLU A 223 -18.10 -7.08 -12.69
CA GLU A 223 -18.28 -5.93 -11.79
C GLU A 223 -17.30 -5.97 -10.61
N SER A 224 -17.11 -7.14 -10.01
CA SER A 224 -16.13 -7.34 -8.94
C SER A 224 -14.70 -7.20 -9.44
N ALA A 225 -14.41 -7.62 -10.67
CA ALA A 225 -13.09 -7.44 -11.29
C ALA A 225 -12.74 -5.96 -11.51
N LYS A 226 -13.73 -5.13 -11.89
CA LYS A 226 -13.55 -3.67 -12.02
C LYS A 226 -13.14 -3.00 -10.71
N ASN A 227 -13.61 -3.52 -9.57
CA ASN A 227 -13.23 -3.01 -8.25
C ASN A 227 -11.77 -3.28 -7.86
N LEU A 228 -11.08 -4.19 -8.56
CA LEU A 228 -9.67 -4.53 -8.32
C LEU A 228 -8.71 -3.68 -9.13
N LEU A 229 -9.15 -3.13 -10.25
CA LEU A 229 -8.32 -2.32 -11.13
C LEU A 229 -7.80 -1.09 -10.38
N GLY A 230 -6.48 -0.96 -10.29
CA GLY A 230 -5.85 0.18 -9.62
C GLY A 230 -6.06 0.24 -8.10
N LEU A 231 -6.63 -0.79 -7.48
CA LEU A 231 -6.87 -0.80 -6.03
C LEU A 231 -5.54 -0.90 -5.27
N ARG A 232 -5.33 0.05 -4.35
CA ARG A 232 -4.20 0.14 -3.44
C ARG A 232 -4.71 0.39 -2.04
N LEU A 233 -4.17 -0.34 -1.07
CA LEU A 233 -4.42 -0.07 0.36
C LEU A 233 -3.14 0.43 1.01
N TRP A 234 -3.27 1.53 1.72
CA TRP A 234 -2.18 2.17 2.45
C TRP A 234 -2.43 2.11 3.94
N ARG A 235 -1.50 1.56 4.70
CA ARG A 235 -1.56 1.56 6.17
C ARG A 235 -0.96 2.85 6.72
N ALA A 236 -1.67 3.49 7.64
CA ALA A 236 -1.12 4.60 8.42
C ALA A 236 -0.14 4.08 9.46
N LYS A 237 1.06 4.68 9.52
CA LYS A 237 2.06 4.41 10.55
C LYS A 237 2.72 5.73 10.95
N GLY A 238 2.25 6.30 12.06
CA GLY A 238 2.58 7.69 12.42
C GLY A 238 2.13 8.63 11.30
N ASP A 239 3.03 9.51 10.86
CA ASP A 239 2.76 10.48 9.78
C ASP A 239 3.05 9.94 8.37
N THR A 240 3.30 8.63 8.25
CA THR A 240 3.66 7.99 6.99
C THR A 240 2.60 6.99 6.53
N LEU A 241 2.45 6.89 5.21
CA LEU A 241 1.62 5.88 4.56
C LEU A 241 2.55 4.79 4.01
N GLN A 242 2.28 3.54 4.38
CA GLN A 242 3.00 2.38 3.88
C GLN A 242 2.07 1.55 2.99
N PRO A 243 2.51 1.10 1.81
CA PRO A 243 1.70 0.23 0.97
C PRO A 243 1.46 -1.08 1.72
N ALA A 244 0.21 -1.54 1.77
CA ALA A 244 -0.20 -2.75 2.48
C ALA A 244 -0.68 -3.83 1.52
N LEU A 245 -1.50 -3.45 0.55
CA LEU A 245 -2.09 -4.33 -0.45
C LEU A 245 -2.09 -3.62 -1.81
N LEU A 246 -1.80 -4.36 -2.86
CA LEU A 246 -2.00 -3.95 -4.24
C LEU A 246 -2.92 -4.96 -4.90
N ALA A 247 -3.72 -4.53 -5.87
CA ALA A 247 -4.56 -5.45 -6.61
C ALA A 247 -4.55 -5.19 -8.11
N ASP A 248 -4.78 -6.26 -8.86
CA ASP A 248 -5.14 -6.21 -10.26
C ASP A 248 -5.91 -7.49 -10.66
N THR A 249 -6.29 -7.57 -11.93
CA THR A 249 -7.10 -8.68 -12.45
C THR A 249 -6.29 -9.93 -12.82
N LYS A 250 -4.94 -9.87 -12.82
CA LYS A 250 -4.08 -10.99 -13.21
C LYS A 250 -3.48 -11.75 -12.04
N ILE A 251 -3.28 -11.07 -10.90
CA ILE A 251 -2.75 -11.63 -9.65
C ILE A 251 -3.84 -11.66 -8.57
N GLY A 252 -4.81 -10.75 -8.61
CA GLY A 252 -5.82 -10.62 -7.55
C GLY A 252 -5.35 -9.67 -6.47
N LEU A 253 -5.35 -10.12 -5.21
CA LEU A 253 -4.91 -9.31 -4.07
C LEU A 253 -3.49 -9.71 -3.64
N LEU A 254 -2.53 -8.80 -3.74
CA LEU A 254 -1.14 -9.03 -3.35
C LEU A 254 -0.78 -8.26 -2.08
N PHE A 255 -0.36 -8.99 -1.05
CA PHE A 255 0.15 -8.40 0.19
C PHE A 255 1.57 -7.88 0.02
N VAL A 256 1.75 -6.58 0.20
CA VAL A 256 3.05 -5.91 0.09
C VAL A 256 3.48 -5.22 1.39
N GLY A 257 2.68 -5.33 2.47
CA GLY A 257 2.91 -4.63 3.74
C GLY A 257 4.16 -5.01 4.52
N HIS A 258 4.94 -5.99 4.05
CA HIS A 258 6.21 -6.39 4.64
C HIS A 258 7.43 -5.93 3.81
N TYR A 259 7.23 -5.34 2.62
CA TYR A 259 8.29 -4.69 1.86
C TYR A 259 8.62 -3.33 2.48
N GLN A 260 9.90 -2.98 2.45
CA GLN A 260 10.35 -1.66 2.85
C GLN A 260 10.25 -0.72 1.64
N PRO A 261 9.43 0.35 1.70
CA PRO A 261 9.39 1.34 0.64
C PRO A 261 10.73 2.06 0.50
N ILE A 262 11.26 2.10 -0.72
CA ILE A 262 12.47 2.85 -1.04
C ILE A 262 12.04 4.10 -1.79
N ILE A 263 12.34 5.27 -1.23
CA ILE A 263 12.03 6.54 -1.87
C ILE A 263 12.87 6.65 -3.14
N GLY A 264 12.21 6.77 -4.29
CA GLY A 264 12.88 7.09 -5.54
C GLY A 264 13.57 8.43 -5.37
N LYS A 265 14.88 8.51 -5.71
CA LYS A 265 15.45 9.82 -6.01
C LYS A 265 14.63 10.36 -7.17
N VAL A 266 14.04 11.54 -7.01
CA VAL A 266 13.48 12.32 -8.13
C VAL A 266 14.59 12.34 -9.18
N THR A 267 14.46 11.50 -10.20
CA THR A 267 15.44 11.49 -11.26
C THR A 267 15.11 12.75 -12.02
N ASN A 268 15.88 13.81 -11.78
CA ASN A 268 15.71 15.05 -12.52
C ASN A 268 15.65 14.64 -14.01
N PRO A 269 14.65 15.05 -14.80
CA PRO A 269 14.54 14.67 -16.21
C PRO A 269 15.84 14.97 -17.00
N GLU A 270 16.67 15.88 -16.51
CA GLU A 270 18.04 16.10 -17.01
C GLU A 270 19.00 14.93 -16.78
N GLU A 271 18.94 14.23 -15.64
CA GLU A 271 19.75 13.03 -15.36
C GLU A 271 19.33 11.82 -16.20
N GLN A 272 18.03 11.66 -16.50
CA GLN A 272 17.54 10.65 -17.44
C GLN A 272 18.01 10.95 -18.86
N ARG A 273 17.88 12.19 -19.32
CA ARG A 273 18.42 12.64 -20.62
C ARG A 273 19.94 12.47 -20.72
N LEU A 274 20.68 12.71 -19.64
CA LEU A 274 22.13 12.47 -19.57
C LEU A 274 22.47 10.98 -19.66
N LYS A 275 21.69 10.09 -19.02
CA LYS A 275 21.87 8.63 -19.15
C LYS A 275 21.59 8.14 -20.57
N GLU A 276 20.49 8.57 -21.19
CA GLU A 276 20.15 8.22 -22.58
C GLU A 276 21.17 8.74 -23.60
N LYS A 277 21.67 9.96 -23.38
CA LYS A 277 22.71 10.56 -24.23
C LYS A 277 24.05 9.86 -24.07
N ASN A 278 24.40 9.40 -22.86
CA ASN A 278 25.64 8.64 -22.62
C ASN A 278 25.58 7.19 -23.13
N LEU A 279 24.38 6.60 -23.24
CA LEU A 279 24.16 5.31 -23.90
C LEU A 279 24.29 5.41 -25.43
N SER A 280 23.91 6.55 -26.01
CA SER A 280 23.98 6.79 -27.46
C SER A 280 25.38 7.18 -27.98
N ILE A 281 26.37 7.38 -27.09
CA ILE A 281 27.76 7.72 -27.45
C ILE A 281 28.67 6.47 -27.42
N LYS A 282 28.13 5.30 -27.06
CA LYS A 282 28.86 4.00 -27.05
C LYS A 282 28.36 3.00 -28.12
N ALA A 283 27.71 3.50 -29.18
CA ALA A 283 27.42 2.73 -30.39
C ALA A 283 28.32 3.18 -31.54
#